data_AF-A0A497NUQ9-F1
#
_entry.id   AF-A0A497NUQ9-F1
#
_cell.length_a   1.000
_cell.length_b   1.000
_cell.length_c   1.000
_cell.angle_alpha   90.00
_cell.angle_beta   90.00
_cell.angle_gamma   90.00
#
_symmetry.space_group_name_H-M   'P 1'
#
loop_
_entity.id
_entity.type
_entity.pdbx_description
1 polymer ?
#
loop_
_entity_poly.entity_id
_entity_poly.type
_entity_poly.pdbx_seq_one_letter_code
_entity_poly.pdbx_strand_id
1 'polypeptide(L)'
;MFEQPYEKYLSVKSAGGTYDDLDDDRVKVGYLLEVTHVSVENRTSAFTNIRIGVNSRGVFHVHEEEKNPVANEVYWTRSPIIVQEGENLRVRCTGCSSGDYLHVFIQGILRKVKETEEVDHGGDRKDETPERAYLRRWEDYLGKRFSE
;
A
#
# COMPACT_ATOMS: atom_id res chain seq x y z
N MET A 1 8.30 10.33 18.19
CA MET A 1 7.60 9.84 16.99
C MET A 1 6.72 8.70 17.45
N PHE A 2 5.43 8.68 17.12
CA PHE A 2 4.54 7.59 17.56
C PHE A 2 4.57 6.48 16.51
N GLU A 3 4.96 5.28 16.94
CA GLU A 3 5.01 4.08 16.13
C GLU A 3 4.22 2.99 16.84
N GLN A 4 3.40 2.27 16.08
CA GLN A 4 2.58 1.18 16.59
C GLN A 4 2.82 -0.06 15.73
N PRO A 5 3.06 -1.25 16.33
CA PRO A 5 3.06 -2.50 15.59
C PRO A 5 1.73 -2.66 14.84
N TYR A 6 1.82 -3.08 13.58
CA TYR A 6 0.67 -3.32 12.74
C TYR A 6 0.65 -4.79 12.35
N GLU A 7 -0.42 -5.49 12.70
CA GLU A 7 -0.63 -6.88 12.31
C GLU A 7 -2.07 -7.05 11.86
N LYS A 8 -2.27 -7.72 10.73
CA LYS A 8 -3.60 -8.01 10.22
C LYS A 8 -3.65 -9.36 9.54
N TYR A 9 -4.79 -10.02 9.70
CA TYR A 9 -5.11 -11.24 8.99
C TYR A 9 -6.36 -11.00 8.15
N LEU A 10 -6.25 -11.28 6.85
CA LEU A 10 -7.34 -11.20 5.90
C LEU A 10 -7.57 -12.58 5.30
N SER A 11 -8.83 -12.89 5.01
CA SER A 11 -9.18 -14.11 4.29
C SER A 11 -10.36 -13.88 3.40
N VAL A 12 -10.33 -14.48 2.21
CA VAL A 12 -11.48 -14.48 1.30
C VAL A 12 -11.71 -15.87 0.76
N LYS A 13 -12.99 -16.19 0.54
CA LYS A 13 -13.40 -17.33 -0.26
C LYS A 13 -13.75 -16.82 -1.65
N SER A 14 -13.04 -17.26 -2.66
CA SER A 14 -13.26 -16.86 -4.05
C SER A 14 -14.65 -17.28 -4.52
N ALA A 15 -15.29 -16.39 -5.27
CA ALA A 15 -16.53 -16.69 -5.99
C ALA A 15 -16.29 -17.30 -7.39
N GLY A 16 -15.02 -17.43 -7.83
CA GLY A 16 -14.67 -17.87 -9.18
C GLY A 16 -14.72 -16.76 -10.22
N GLY A 17 -14.49 -15.51 -9.80
CA GLY A 17 -14.46 -14.35 -10.68
C GLY A 17 -13.14 -14.21 -11.45
N THR A 18 -12.99 -13.10 -12.18
CA THR A 18 -11.74 -12.78 -12.89
C THR A 18 -10.56 -12.59 -11.93
N TYR A 19 -10.82 -11.91 -10.82
CA TYR A 19 -9.85 -11.70 -9.75
C TYR A 19 -10.59 -11.53 -8.42
N ASP A 20 -9.90 -11.88 -7.34
CA ASP A 20 -10.33 -11.62 -5.97
C ASP A 20 -9.32 -10.65 -5.34
N ASP A 21 -9.83 -9.51 -4.86
CA ASP A 21 -9.04 -8.50 -4.17
C ASP A 21 -9.26 -8.61 -2.66
N LEU A 22 -8.17 -8.69 -1.91
CA LEU A 22 -8.15 -8.54 -0.47
C LEU A 22 -7.50 -7.21 -0.16
N ASP A 23 -8.33 -6.29 0.25
CA ASP A 23 -7.95 -4.93 0.60
C ASP A 23 -7.79 -4.79 2.10
N ASP A 24 -6.66 -4.23 2.49
CA ASP A 24 -6.52 -3.68 3.84
C ASP A 24 -7.32 -2.37 3.98
N ASP A 25 -7.48 -1.91 5.22
CA ASP A 25 -8.04 -0.59 5.50
C ASP A 25 -7.13 0.49 4.92
N ARG A 26 -7.75 1.60 4.51
CA ARG A 26 -6.99 2.76 4.06
C ARG A 26 -6.20 3.36 5.23
N VAL A 27 -4.95 3.71 4.96
CA VAL A 27 -4.12 4.44 5.91
C VAL A 27 -4.74 5.82 6.16
N LYS A 28 -4.93 6.15 7.43
CA LYS A 28 -5.55 7.41 7.84
C LYS A 28 -4.64 8.60 7.52
N VAL A 29 -5.24 9.77 7.30
CA VAL A 29 -4.53 11.04 7.11
C VAL A 29 -3.55 11.28 8.27
N GLY A 30 -2.33 11.71 7.95
CA GLY A 30 -1.26 11.95 8.93
C GLY A 30 -0.57 10.67 9.42
N TYR A 31 -0.84 9.51 8.80
CA TYR A 31 -0.17 8.26 9.07
C TYR A 31 0.49 7.68 7.82
N LEU A 32 1.48 6.82 8.05
CA LEU A 32 2.17 6.03 7.05
C LEU A 32 2.30 4.61 7.58
N LEU A 33 2.00 3.62 6.75
CA LEU A 33 2.19 2.21 7.09
C LEU A 33 3.41 1.68 6.34
N GLU A 34 4.43 1.28 7.08
CA GLU A 34 5.55 0.50 6.55
C GLU A 34 5.26 -0.97 6.76
N VAL A 35 4.82 -1.65 5.70
CA VAL A 35 4.59 -3.10 5.71
C VAL A 35 5.93 -3.79 5.52
N THR A 36 6.38 -4.49 6.55
CA THR A 36 7.68 -5.19 6.54
C THR A 36 7.55 -6.63 6.06
N HIS A 37 6.36 -7.22 6.17
CA HIS A 37 6.09 -8.57 5.73
C HIS A 37 4.62 -8.72 5.30
N VAL A 38 4.40 -9.27 4.12
CA VAL A 38 3.10 -9.83 3.72
C VAL A 38 3.36 -11.29 3.37
N SER A 39 2.59 -12.20 3.96
CA SER A 39 2.53 -13.58 3.51
C SER A 39 1.14 -13.92 2.99
N VAL A 40 1.12 -14.73 1.95
CA VAL A 40 -0.07 -15.17 1.23
C VAL A 40 -0.01 -16.69 1.16
N GLU A 41 -0.97 -17.34 1.81
CA GLU A 41 -1.12 -18.79 1.77
C GLU A 41 -2.30 -19.13 0.85
N ASN A 42 -2.00 -19.87 -0.22
CA ASN A 42 -3.02 -20.48 -1.05
C ASN A 42 -3.40 -21.86 -0.48
N ARG A 43 -4.56 -22.00 0.17
CA ARG A 43 -5.01 -23.30 0.73
C ARG A 43 -5.76 -24.19 -0.25
N THR A 44 -5.76 -23.84 -1.53
CA THR A 44 -6.59 -24.49 -2.53
C THR A 44 -5.83 -24.62 -3.85
N SER A 45 -6.48 -25.02 -4.94
CA SER A 45 -5.83 -25.33 -6.21
C SER A 45 -4.83 -24.25 -6.68
N ALA A 46 -3.83 -24.64 -7.49
CA ALA A 46 -2.83 -23.69 -7.98
C ALA A 46 -3.50 -22.51 -8.72
N PHE A 47 -3.21 -21.28 -8.31
CA PHE A 47 -3.71 -20.07 -8.98
C PHE A 47 -2.86 -19.73 -10.19
N THR A 48 -3.33 -18.80 -11.02
CA THR A 48 -2.51 -18.26 -12.10
C THR A 48 -1.53 -17.22 -11.58
N ASN A 49 -1.96 -16.39 -10.62
CA ASN A 49 -1.16 -15.25 -10.18
C ASN A 49 -1.55 -14.73 -8.79
N ILE A 50 -0.55 -14.35 -7.99
CA ILE A 50 -0.69 -13.55 -6.78
C ILE A 50 0.07 -12.23 -6.98
N ARG A 51 -0.61 -11.10 -6.82
CA ARG A 51 -0.02 -9.75 -6.88
C ARG A 51 -0.20 -9.06 -5.55
N ILE A 52 0.88 -8.45 -5.06
CA ILE A 52 0.88 -7.66 -3.84
C ILE A 52 1.29 -6.24 -4.21
N GLY A 53 0.57 -5.26 -3.70
CA GLY A 53 0.89 -3.87 -3.98
C GLY A 53 -0.03 -2.89 -3.28
N VAL A 54 -0.04 -1.67 -3.78
CA VAL A 54 -0.78 -0.55 -3.20
C VAL A 54 -1.88 -0.12 -4.14
N ASN A 55 -3.09 0.02 -3.63
CA ASN A 55 -4.18 0.63 -4.35
C ASN A 55 -4.29 2.12 -3.97
N SER A 56 -3.97 2.97 -4.94
CA SER A 56 -4.01 4.43 -4.80
C SER A 56 -5.15 4.97 -5.64
N ARG A 57 -6.21 5.46 -4.98
CA ARG A 57 -7.38 6.06 -5.64
C ARG A 57 -8.03 5.17 -6.72
N GLY A 58 -8.01 3.85 -6.53
CA GLY A 58 -8.57 2.87 -7.46
C GLY A 58 -7.60 2.35 -8.51
N VAL A 59 -6.37 2.88 -8.57
CA VAL A 59 -5.29 2.36 -9.40
C VAL A 59 -4.43 1.40 -8.58
N PHE A 60 -4.31 0.16 -9.05
CA PHE A 60 -3.50 -0.85 -8.38
C PHE A 60 -2.07 -0.84 -8.91
N HIS A 61 -1.14 -0.42 -8.06
CA HIS A 61 0.29 -0.43 -8.30
C HIS A 61 0.88 -1.73 -7.75
N VAL A 62 1.31 -2.62 -8.63
CA VAL A 62 1.89 -3.91 -8.24
C VAL A 62 3.34 -3.71 -7.82
N HIS A 63 3.70 -4.22 -6.65
CA HIS A 63 5.07 -4.22 -6.14
C HIS A 63 5.73 -5.58 -6.37
N GLU A 64 5.02 -6.66 -6.03
CA GLU A 64 5.50 -8.01 -6.19
C GLU A 64 4.44 -8.87 -6.88
N GLU A 65 4.92 -9.82 -7.69
CA GLU A 65 4.09 -10.74 -8.45
C GLU A 65 4.69 -12.14 -8.38
N GLU A 66 3.86 -13.12 -8.04
CA GLU A 66 4.18 -14.53 -8.13
C GLU A 66 3.28 -15.21 -9.16
N LYS A 67 3.89 -16.01 -10.04
CA LYS A 67 3.20 -16.63 -11.18
C LYS A 67 3.12 -18.13 -10.98
N ASN A 68 1.94 -18.68 -11.22
CA ASN A 68 1.64 -20.11 -11.03
C ASN A 68 2.01 -20.61 -9.62
N PRO A 69 1.51 -19.97 -8.55
CA PRO A 69 1.76 -20.42 -7.19
C PRO A 69 1.28 -21.86 -6.98
N VAL A 70 2.09 -22.64 -6.29
CA VAL A 70 1.80 -24.01 -5.86
C VAL A 70 0.74 -23.96 -4.75
N ALA A 71 -0.17 -24.95 -4.79
CA ALA A 71 -1.15 -25.14 -3.75
C ALA A 71 -0.50 -25.47 -2.40
N ASN A 72 -1.03 -24.92 -1.32
CA ASN A 72 -0.55 -25.05 0.07
C ASN A 72 0.86 -24.52 0.31
N GLU A 73 1.36 -23.65 -0.57
CA GLU A 73 2.61 -22.93 -0.36
C GLU A 73 2.31 -21.51 0.16
N VAL A 74 3.22 -21.03 1.01
CA VAL A 74 3.19 -19.66 1.53
C VAL A 74 4.18 -18.84 0.74
N TYR A 75 3.68 -17.78 0.10
CA TYR A 75 4.49 -16.78 -0.59
C TYR A 75 4.59 -15.55 0.28
N TRP A 76 5.73 -14.87 0.28
CA TRP A 76 5.88 -13.64 1.04
C TRP A 76 6.69 -12.58 0.32
N THR A 77 6.44 -11.33 0.68
CA THR A 77 7.15 -10.17 0.13
C THR A 77 8.63 -10.22 0.47
N ARG A 78 9.46 -9.87 -0.51
CA ARG A 78 10.92 -9.80 -0.38
C ARG A 78 11.40 -8.42 0.06
N SER A 79 10.58 -7.39 -0.16
CA SER A 79 10.90 -6.01 0.20
C SER A 79 9.77 -5.35 0.97
N PRO A 80 10.07 -4.41 1.88
CA PRO A 80 9.04 -3.62 2.54
C PRO A 80 8.21 -2.82 1.54
N ILE A 81 6.93 -2.64 1.85
CA ILE A 81 5.99 -1.83 1.06
C ILE A 81 5.56 -0.64 1.91
N ILE A 82 5.70 0.56 1.34
CA ILE A 82 5.23 1.79 1.95
C ILE A 82 3.83 2.10 1.44
N VAL A 83 2.88 2.21 2.35
CA VAL A 83 1.49 2.59 2.06
C VAL A 83 1.25 3.98 2.64
N GLN A 84 0.97 4.94 1.76
CA GLN A 84 0.79 6.34 2.15
C GLN A 84 -0.64 6.62 2.60
N GLU A 85 -0.86 7.81 3.17
CA GLU A 85 -2.18 8.26 3.56
C GLU A 85 -3.20 8.17 2.42
N GLY A 86 -4.39 7.67 2.72
CA GLY A 86 -5.47 7.48 1.76
C GLY A 86 -5.32 6.26 0.84
N GLU A 87 -4.18 5.58 0.86
CA GLU A 87 -3.93 4.33 0.12
C GLU A 87 -4.25 3.11 0.98
N ASN A 88 -4.38 1.94 0.36
CA ASN A 88 -4.41 0.67 1.07
C ASN A 88 -3.52 -0.38 0.41
N LEU A 89 -3.02 -1.30 1.22
CA LEU A 89 -2.39 -2.51 0.72
C LEU A 89 -3.46 -3.40 0.07
N ARG A 90 -3.14 -3.97 -1.09
CA ARG A 90 -3.98 -4.91 -1.81
C ARG A 90 -3.18 -6.17 -2.14
N VAL A 91 -3.79 -7.32 -1.85
CA VAL A 91 -3.39 -8.60 -2.42
C VAL A 91 -4.46 -9.02 -3.43
N ARG A 92 -4.05 -9.23 -4.68
CA ARG A 92 -4.92 -9.67 -5.76
C ARG A 92 -4.56 -11.07 -6.19
N CYS A 93 -5.55 -11.94 -6.25
CA CYS A 93 -5.43 -13.25 -6.87
C CYS A 93 -6.17 -13.29 -8.19
N THR A 94 -5.62 -14.01 -9.16
CA THR A 94 -6.20 -14.17 -10.49
C THR A 94 -6.23 -15.64 -10.87
N GLY A 95 -7.35 -16.07 -11.46
CA GLY A 95 -7.57 -17.46 -11.85
C GLY A 95 -8.02 -18.36 -10.69
N CYS A 96 -8.66 -17.79 -9.67
CA CYS A 96 -9.28 -18.56 -8.58
C CYS A 96 -10.54 -19.27 -9.09
N SER A 97 -10.72 -20.53 -8.68
CA SER A 97 -11.99 -21.23 -8.83
C SER A 97 -12.93 -20.88 -7.67
N SER A 98 -14.24 -21.01 -7.92
CA SER A 98 -15.23 -20.81 -6.86
C SER A 98 -14.99 -21.79 -5.71
N GLY A 99 -14.89 -21.26 -4.50
CA GLY A 99 -14.64 -22.03 -3.30
C GLY A 99 -13.19 -22.03 -2.82
N ASP A 100 -12.26 -21.49 -3.60
CA ASP A 100 -10.86 -21.36 -3.18
C ASP A 100 -10.70 -20.36 -2.03
N TYR A 101 -9.82 -20.66 -1.09
CA TYR A 101 -9.48 -19.82 0.05
C TYR A 101 -8.11 -19.19 -0.12
N LEU A 102 -8.08 -17.86 0.06
CA LEU A 102 -6.84 -17.11 0.23
C LEU A 102 -6.75 -16.62 1.67
N HIS A 103 -5.57 -16.77 2.26
CA HIS A 103 -5.23 -16.19 3.54
C HIS A 103 -4.03 -15.26 3.37
N VAL A 104 -4.15 -14.06 3.92
CA VAL A 104 -3.12 -13.04 3.87
C VAL A 104 -2.81 -12.61 5.29
N PHE A 105 -1.54 -12.59 5.62
CA PHE A 105 -1.03 -12.05 6.87
C PHE A 105 -0.12 -10.87 6.58
N ILE A 106 -0.37 -9.76 7.26
CA ILE A 106 0.31 -8.48 7.07
C ILE A 106 0.96 -8.13 8.39
N GLN A 107 2.25 -7.79 8.35
CA GLN A 107 2.98 -7.22 9.46
C GLN A 107 3.72 -5.96 9.03
N GLY A 108 3.80 -5.01 9.95
CA GLY A 108 4.47 -3.75 9.70
C GLY A 108 4.45 -2.82 10.90
N ILE A 109 4.71 -1.54 10.62
CA ILE A 109 4.72 -0.47 11.60
C ILE A 109 3.86 0.67 11.07
N LEU A 110 2.82 1.01 11.81
CA LEU A 110 2.03 2.21 11.57
C LEU A 110 2.70 3.39 12.27
N ARG A 111 3.13 4.38 11.50
CA ARG A 111 3.82 5.58 11.99
C ARG A 111 2.93 6.80 11.84
N LYS A 112 2.88 7.65 12.88
CA LYS A 112 2.32 8.99 12.75
C LYS A 112 3.37 9.90 12.10
N VAL A 113 3.04 10.45 10.94
CA VAL A 113 3.89 11.45 10.27
C VAL A 113 3.64 12.77 10.99
N LYS A 114 4.69 13.43 11.47
CA LYS A 114 4.53 14.79 12.01
C LYS A 114 3.99 15.67 10.89
N GLU A 115 2.92 16.43 11.15
CA GLU A 115 2.64 17.62 10.35
C GLU A 115 3.95 18.38 10.23
N THR A 116 4.37 18.65 9.01
CA THR A 116 5.46 19.60 8.82
C THR A 116 4.96 20.87 9.47
N GLU A 117 5.61 21.32 10.55
CA GLU A 117 5.30 22.61 11.16
C GLU A 117 5.14 23.61 10.02
N GLU A 118 3.97 24.28 9.97
CA GLU A 118 3.84 25.48 9.17
C GLU A 118 5.03 26.34 9.54
N VAL A 119 5.99 26.43 8.63
CA VAL A 119 7.03 27.43 8.76
C VAL A 119 6.25 28.73 8.60
N ASP A 120 6.02 29.41 9.72
CA ASP A 120 5.50 30.76 9.77
C ASP A 120 6.51 31.63 8.99
N HIS A 121 6.36 31.64 7.67
CA HIS A 121 6.95 32.62 6.81
C HIS A 121 6.16 33.89 7.06
N GLY A 122 6.54 34.58 8.14
CA GLY A 122 6.17 35.96 8.38
C GLY A 122 6.29 36.72 7.06
N GLY A 123 5.14 37.05 6.48
CA GLY A 123 5.08 37.41 5.07
C GLY A 123 3.68 37.31 4.49
N ASP A 124 2.76 38.04 5.11
CA ASP A 124 1.44 38.46 4.60
C ASP A 124 1.36 38.43 3.06
N ARG A 125 0.85 37.33 2.48
CA ARG A 125 0.42 37.26 1.08
C ARG A 125 -0.84 36.39 0.99
N LYS A 126 -1.98 37.03 1.23
CA LYS A 126 -3.32 36.43 1.39
C LYS A 126 -3.93 35.78 0.14
N ASP A 127 -3.15 35.63 -0.94
CA ASP A 127 -3.70 35.31 -2.27
C ASP A 127 -3.09 34.03 -2.90
N GLU A 128 -2.31 33.26 -2.15
CA GLU A 128 -1.73 32.01 -2.65
C GLU A 128 -2.66 30.83 -2.34
N THR A 129 -3.15 30.17 -3.39
CA THR A 129 -3.98 28.96 -3.22
C THR A 129 -3.11 27.78 -2.78
N PRO A 130 -3.66 26.80 -2.02
CA PRO A 130 -2.92 25.63 -1.56
C PRO A 130 -2.23 24.85 -2.69
N GLU A 131 -2.85 24.83 -3.86
CA GLU A 131 -2.33 24.18 -5.07
C GLU A 131 -1.07 24.86 -5.62
N ARG A 132 -1.00 26.20 -5.56
CA ARG A 132 0.18 26.96 -5.97
C ARG A 132 1.33 26.80 -4.98
N ALA A 133 1.01 26.79 -3.69
CA ALA A 133 2.00 26.49 -2.65
C ALA A 133 2.58 25.07 -2.80
N TYR A 134 1.75 24.09 -3.16
CA TYR A 134 2.18 22.72 -3.41
C TYR A 134 3.10 22.61 -4.64
N LEU A 135 2.70 23.19 -5.77
CA LEU A 135 3.48 23.15 -7.01
C LEU A 135 4.85 23.81 -6.85
N ARG A 136 4.92 24.95 -6.16
CA ARG A 136 6.18 25.64 -5.89
C ARG A 136 7.12 24.83 -5.01
N ARG A 137 6.59 24.16 -3.99
CA ARG A 137 7.36 23.22 -3.15
C ARG A 137 7.94 22.07 -3.97
N TRP A 138 7.19 21.61 -4.96
CA TRP A 138 7.61 20.54 -5.87
C TRP A 138 8.70 21.02 -6.84
N GLU A 139 8.58 22.24 -7.38
CA GLU A 139 9.61 22.89 -8.20
C GLU A 139 10.92 23.13 -7.45
N ASP A 140 10.86 23.59 -6.19
CA ASP A 140 12.05 23.79 -5.34
C ASP A 140 12.73 22.45 -5.00
N TYR A 141 11.94 21.39 -4.76
CA TYR A 141 12.46 20.05 -4.49
C TYR A 141 13.18 19.47 -5.71
N LEU A 142 12.62 19.65 -6.91
CA LEU A 142 13.27 19.20 -8.14
C LEU A 142 14.48 20.07 -8.51
N GLY A 143 14.39 21.38 -8.32
CA GLY A 143 15.51 22.30 -8.58
C GLY A 143 16.75 21.94 -7.77
N LYS A 144 16.58 21.55 -6.50
CA LYS A 144 17.68 21.07 -5.64
C LYS A 144 18.19 19.68 -6.00
N ARG A 145 17.38 18.85 -6.65
CA ARG A 145 17.75 17.46 -7.00
C ARG A 145 18.46 17.34 -8.35
N PHE A 146 18.36 18.35 -9.21
CA PHE A 146 18.99 18.38 -10.54
C PHE A 146 20.11 19.42 -10.68
N SER A 147 20.60 19.99 -9.57
CA SER A 147 21.75 20.90 -9.55
C SER A 147 23.00 20.33 -8.85
N GLU A 148 23.05 19.00 -8.65
CA GLU A 148 24.27 18.24 -8.31
C GLU A 148 24.69 17.30 -9.45
#